data_AF-A0A7W5Y895-F1
#
_entry.id   AF-A0A7W5Y895-F1
#
_cell.length_a   1.000
_cell.length_b   1.000
_cell.length_c   1.000
_cell.angle_alpha   90.00
_cell.angle_beta   90.00
_cell.angle_gamma   90.00
#
_symmetry.space_group_name_H-M   'P 1'
#
loop_
_entity.id
_entity.type
_entity.pdbx_description
1 polymer ?
#
loop_
_entity_poly.entity_id
_entity_poly.type
_entity_poly.pdbx_seq_one_letter_code
_entity_poly.pdbx_strand_id
1 'polypeptide(L)'
;MSGRPRIDFFVATADRLERTLEPVETGRCYACKREFSFDPGEVVTFLVDPATGLPPGFSALGSFRPATPEAVARSGDLPVCPDCVERAKRFQPGS
;
A
#
# COMPACT_ATOMS: atom_id res chain seq x y z
N MET A 1 17.38 59.22 -0.96
CA MET A 1 16.87 58.43 -2.10
C MET A 1 17.77 57.22 -2.29
N SER A 2 17.21 56.09 -2.76
CA SER A 2 17.87 54.79 -2.99
C SER A 2 18.05 53.96 -1.71
N GLY A 3 17.29 52.90 -1.42
CA GLY A 3 16.73 51.90 -2.32
C GLY A 3 17.64 50.68 -2.32
N ARG A 4 17.37 49.68 -1.47
CA ARG A 4 17.80 48.29 -1.69
C ARG A 4 16.68 47.33 -1.26
N PRO A 5 16.21 46.45 -2.16
CA PRO A 5 15.05 45.60 -1.93
C PRO A 5 15.42 44.19 -1.40
N ARG A 6 14.51 43.65 -0.58
CA ARG A 6 14.00 42.26 -0.53
C ARG A 6 15.03 41.11 -0.46
N ILE A 7 15.27 40.61 0.74
CA ILE A 7 15.89 39.29 1.02
C ILE A 7 14.83 38.36 1.64
N ASP A 8 13.65 38.27 1.03
CA ASP A 8 12.56 37.40 1.52
C ASP A 8 12.13 36.35 0.48
N PHE A 9 12.81 36.28 -0.67
CA PHE A 9 12.36 35.43 -1.79
C PHE A 9 12.96 34.02 -1.79
N PHE A 10 14.09 33.79 -1.10
CA PHE A 10 14.83 32.52 -1.23
C PHE A 10 14.36 31.41 -0.26
N VAL A 11 13.69 31.78 0.85
CA VAL A 11 13.23 30.82 1.88
C VAL A 11 11.81 30.28 1.59
N ALA A 12 11.16 30.67 0.49
CA ALA A 12 9.82 30.20 0.12
C ALA A 12 9.79 29.06 -0.92
N THR A 13 10.92 28.72 -1.56
CA THR A 13 10.97 27.69 -2.62
C THR A 13 11.41 26.31 -2.14
N ALA A 14 12.10 26.20 -1.00
CA ALA A 14 12.49 24.91 -0.45
C ALA A 14 11.28 24.18 0.19
N ASP A 15 10.46 24.89 0.96
CA ASP A 15 9.28 24.36 1.66
C ASP A 15 8.18 23.86 0.69
N ARG A 16 8.17 24.35 -0.56
CA ARG A 16 7.19 23.94 -1.58
C ARG A 16 7.54 22.63 -2.28
N LEU A 17 8.79 22.17 -2.20
CA LEU A 17 9.25 20.92 -2.82
C LEU A 17 9.11 19.71 -1.88
N GLU A 18 8.96 19.95 -0.57
CA GLU A 18 8.84 18.90 0.44
C GLU A 18 7.39 18.38 0.58
N ARG A 19 6.42 19.03 -0.07
CA ARG A 19 4.98 18.69 0.00
C ARG A 19 4.49 17.68 -1.05
N THR A 20 5.39 17.09 -1.85
CA THR A 20 5.03 16.19 -2.97
C THR A 20 5.80 14.87 -2.98
N LEU A 21 6.62 14.61 -1.96
CA LEU A 21 7.25 13.32 -1.77
C LEU A 21 6.46 12.56 -0.71
N GLU A 22 5.23 12.18 -1.06
CA GLU A 22 4.56 11.09 -0.33
C GLU A 22 5.52 9.89 -0.35
N PRO A 23 5.73 9.19 0.77
CA PRO A 23 6.73 8.13 0.84
C PRO A 23 6.34 7.02 -0.11
N VAL A 24 6.92 7.04 -1.32
CA VAL A 24 6.73 5.97 -2.29
C VAL A 24 7.61 4.81 -1.85
N GLU A 25 7.00 3.78 -1.29
CA GLU A 25 7.67 2.53 -0.97
C GLU A 25 7.70 1.62 -2.18
N THR A 26 8.68 0.72 -2.23
CA THR A 26 8.72 -0.35 -3.23
C THR A 26 8.52 -1.68 -2.54
N GLY A 27 7.59 -2.48 -3.04
CA GLY A 27 7.32 -3.80 -2.49
C GLY A 27 6.76 -4.75 -3.53
N ARG A 28 6.44 -5.96 -3.08
CA ARG A 28 6.01 -7.06 -3.95
C ARG A 28 4.51 -7.29 -3.80
N CYS A 29 3.79 -7.27 -4.92
CA CYS A 29 2.36 -7.54 -4.94
C CYS A 29 2.06 -8.94 -4.41
N TYR A 30 1.19 -9.03 -3.42
CA TYR A 30 0.78 -10.31 -2.85
C TYR A 30 0.16 -11.25 -3.90
N ALA A 31 -0.63 -10.74 -4.84
CA ALA A 31 -1.36 -11.55 -5.81
C ALA A 31 -0.51 -12.00 -7.00
N CYS A 32 0.11 -11.06 -7.74
CA CYS A 32 0.87 -11.40 -8.96
C CYS A 32 2.38 -11.49 -8.74
N LYS A 33 2.87 -11.22 -7.53
CA LYS A 33 4.29 -11.30 -7.15
C LYS A 33 5.24 -10.37 -7.93
N ARG A 34 4.72 -9.39 -8.68
CA ARG A 34 5.52 -8.32 -9.31
C ARG A 34 5.93 -7.26 -8.29
N GLU A 35 7.10 -6.68 -8.49
CA GLU A 35 7.52 -5.48 -7.77
C GLU A 35 6.77 -4.26 -8.31
N PHE A 36 6.37 -3.37 -7.41
CA PHE A 36 5.74 -2.11 -7.75
C PHE A 36 5.97 -1.09 -6.66
N SER A 37 5.88 0.17 -7.03
CA SER A 37 5.97 1.31 -6.13
C SER A 37 4.57 1.75 -5.71
N PHE A 38 4.38 2.10 -4.44
CA PHE A 38 3.09 2.48 -3.88
C PHE A 38 3.24 3.42 -2.70
N ASP A 39 2.18 4.18 -2.41
CA ASP A 39 2.05 4.92 -1.16
C ASP A 39 1.50 3.96 -0.07
N PRO A 40 2.22 3.74 1.04
CA PRO A 40 1.73 2.89 2.13
C PRO A 40 0.43 3.41 2.78
N GLY A 41 0.11 4.70 2.64
CA GLY A 41 -1.13 5.31 3.12
C GLY A 41 -2.36 5.03 2.25
N GLU A 42 -2.17 4.71 0.96
CA GLU A 42 -3.26 4.50 -0.01
C GLU A 42 -3.34 3.08 -0.58
N VAL A 43 -2.27 2.30 -0.46
CA VAL A 43 -2.21 0.95 -1.05
C VAL A 43 -3.21 0.01 -0.40
N VAL A 44 -3.87 -0.80 -1.23
CA VAL A 44 -4.70 -1.91 -0.73
C VAL A 44 -3.78 -3.01 -0.19
N THR A 45 -3.97 -3.39 1.07
CA THR A 45 -3.27 -4.51 1.69
C THR A 45 -4.20 -5.69 1.94
N PHE A 46 -3.61 -6.89 2.04
CA PHE A 46 -4.25 -8.05 2.64
C PHE A 46 -3.48 -8.50 3.86
N LEU A 47 -4.22 -8.83 4.93
CA LEU A 47 -3.68 -9.53 6.06
C LEU A 47 -3.36 -10.98 5.67
N VAL A 48 -2.09 -11.37 5.78
CA VAL A 48 -1.59 -12.67 5.33
C VAL A 48 -0.80 -13.33 6.45
N ASP A 49 -1.13 -14.58 6.73
CA ASP A 49 -0.37 -15.43 7.64
C ASP A 49 0.90 -15.94 6.92
N PRO A 50 2.11 -15.54 7.36
CA PRO A 50 3.35 -15.96 6.72
C PRO A 50 3.58 -17.48 6.77
N ALA A 51 2.97 -18.20 7.71
CA ALA A 51 3.10 -19.66 7.81
C ALA A 51 2.39 -20.39 6.66
N THR A 52 1.30 -19.81 6.14
CA THR A 52 0.49 -20.44 5.07
C THR A 52 0.57 -19.68 3.74
N GLY A 53 0.98 -18.41 3.78
CA GLY A 53 0.94 -17.50 2.64
C GLY A 53 -0.47 -17.12 2.21
N LEU A 54 -1.47 -17.33 3.09
CA LEU A 54 -2.89 -17.08 2.84
C LEU A 54 -3.48 -16.16 3.91
N PRO A 55 -4.66 -15.56 3.68
CA PRO A 55 -5.38 -14.86 4.73
C PRO A 55 -5.71 -15.79 5.90
N PRO A 56 -5.71 -15.29 7.14
CA PRO A 56 -6.11 -16.08 8.30
C PRO A 56 -7.49 -16.73 8.10
N GLY A 57 -7.58 -18.02 8.39
CA GLY A 57 -8.81 -18.79 8.23
C GLY A 57 -9.06 -19.30 6.81
N PHE A 58 -8.25 -18.93 5.82
CA PHE A 58 -8.33 -19.48 4.47
C PHE A 58 -7.53 -20.79 4.34
N SER A 59 -8.13 -21.81 3.73
CA SER A 59 -7.42 -23.04 3.37
C SER A 59 -6.94 -23.02 1.91
N ALA A 60 -5.95 -23.84 1.59
CA ALA A 60 -5.47 -24.01 0.21
C ALA A 60 -6.56 -24.51 -0.76
N LEU A 61 -7.61 -25.16 -0.24
CA LEU A 61 -8.77 -25.62 -1.02
C LEU A 61 -9.86 -24.54 -1.16
N GLY A 62 -9.62 -23.33 -0.67
CA GLY A 62 -10.57 -22.21 -0.77
C GLY A 62 -11.70 -22.24 0.26
N SER A 63 -11.61 -23.10 1.29
CA SER A 63 -12.59 -23.11 2.37
C SER A 63 -12.24 -22.07 3.44
N PHE A 64 -13.25 -21.37 3.95
CA PHE A 64 -13.08 -20.50 5.11
C PHE A 64 -13.33 -21.26 6.41
N ARG A 65 -12.45 -21.09 7.39
CA ARG A 65 -12.56 -21.58 8.76
C ARG A 65 -12.27 -20.45 9.73
N PRO A 66 -12.76 -20.52 10.98
CA PRO A 66 -12.36 -19.57 12.00
C PRO A 66 -10.83 -19.49 12.11
N ALA A 67 -10.28 -18.29 12.00
CA ALA A 67 -8.85 -18.06 12.21
C ALA A 67 -8.51 -18.27 13.69
N THR A 68 -7.41 -18.95 14.00
CA THR A 68 -6.93 -19.03 15.38
C THR A 68 -6.33 -17.69 15.80
N PRO A 69 -6.37 -17.33 17.10
CA PRO A 69 -5.76 -16.10 17.59
C PRO A 69 -4.29 -15.97 17.21
N GLU A 70 -3.55 -17.08 17.24
CA GLU A 70 -2.13 -17.13 16.88
C GLU A 70 -1.90 -16.88 15.40
N ALA A 71 -2.84 -17.29 14.53
CA ALA A 71 -2.77 -17.05 13.10
C ALA A 71 -2.97 -15.57 12.78
N VAL A 72 -3.94 -14.93 13.44
CA VAL A 72 -4.16 -13.49 13.30
C VAL A 72 -2.97 -12.70 13.84
N ALA A 73 -2.45 -13.06 15.03
CA ALA A 73 -1.37 -12.33 15.70
C ALA A 73 -0.04 -12.32 14.94
N ARG A 74 0.25 -13.37 14.15
CA ARG A 74 1.47 -13.45 13.34
C ARG A 74 1.32 -12.92 11.92
N SER A 75 0.11 -12.57 11.52
CA SER A 75 -0.16 -12.11 10.16
C SER A 75 0.34 -10.69 9.95
N GLY A 76 0.69 -10.38 8.71
CA GLY A 76 1.12 -9.05 8.30
C GLY A 76 0.36 -8.56 7.07
N ASP A 77 0.25 -7.25 6.95
CA ASP A 77 -0.30 -6.59 5.78
C ASP A 77 0.67 -6.68 4.60
N LEU A 78 0.20 -7.25 3.49
CA LEU A 78 0.96 -7.31 2.24
C LEU A 78 0.28 -6.48 1.15
N PRO A 79 1.04 -5.64 0.41
CA PRO A 79 0.48 -4.71 -0.56
C PRO A 79 0.02 -5.45 -1.83
N VAL A 80 -1.03 -4.92 -2.48
CA VAL A 80 -1.61 -5.44 -3.72
C VAL A 80 -1.54 -4.38 -4.79
N CYS A 81 -1.01 -4.73 -5.96
CA CYS A 81 -0.92 -3.78 -7.06
C CYS A 81 -2.32 -3.41 -7.61
N PRO A 82 -2.49 -2.17 -8.12
CA PRO A 82 -3.77 -1.70 -8.62
C PRO A 82 -4.33 -2.58 -9.75
N ASP A 83 -3.49 -3.13 -10.62
CA ASP A 83 -3.93 -4.05 -11.68
C ASP A 83 -4.66 -5.28 -11.12
N CYS A 84 -4.17 -5.84 -10.02
CA CYS A 84 -4.79 -7.00 -9.38
C CYS A 84 -6.09 -6.62 -8.68
N VAL A 85 -6.14 -5.44 -8.07
CA VAL A 85 -7.36 -4.89 -7.47
C VAL A 85 -8.44 -4.68 -8.54
N GLU A 86 -8.09 -4.01 -9.63
CA GLU A 86 -9.01 -3.78 -10.75
C GLU A 86 -9.47 -5.08 -11.39
N ARG A 87 -8.58 -6.07 -11.53
CA ARG A 87 -8.96 -7.39 -11.99
C ARG A 87 -9.95 -8.06 -11.04
N ALA A 88 -9.72 -8.01 -9.72
CA ALA A 88 -10.61 -8.60 -8.73
C ALA A 88 -12.02 -7.96 -8.76
N LYS A 89 -12.10 -6.63 -8.93
CA LYS A 89 -13.38 -5.91 -9.07
C LYS A 89 -14.22 -6.43 -10.23
N ARG A 90 -13.59 -6.80 -11.36
CA ARG A 90 -14.29 -7.34 -12.54
C ARG A 90 -14.90 -8.72 -12.33
N PHE A 91 -14.47 -9.46 -11.32
CA PHE A 91 -14.97 -10.80 -11.01
C PHE A 91 -16.00 -10.83 -9.87
N GLN A 92 -16.50 -9.68 -9.41
CA GLN A 92 -17.64 -9.66 -8.50
C GLN A 92 -18.89 -10.20 -9.23
N PRO A 93 -19.47 -11.34 -8.81
CA PRO A 93 -20.69 -11.85 -9.42
C PRO A 93 -21.85 -10.91 -9.07
N GLY A 94 -22.23 -10.03 -9.99
CA GLY A 94 -23.26 -9.02 -9.71
C GLY A 94 -23.50 -7.95 -10.79
N SER A 95 -23.45 -8.32 -12.08
CA SER A 95 -24.09 -7.54 -13.15
C SER A 95 -24.99 -8.42 -13.98
#